data_AF-A0A956WCG8-F1
#
_entry.id   AF-A0A956WCG8-F1
#
_cell.length_a   1.000
_cell.length_b   1.000
_cell.length_c   1.000
_cell.angle_alpha   90.00
_cell.angle_beta   90.00
_cell.angle_gamma   90.00
#
_symmetry.space_group_name_H-M   'P 1'
#
loop_
_entity.id
_entity.type
_entity.pdbx_description
1 polymer ?
#
loop_
_entity_poly.entity_id
_entity_poly.type
_entity_poly.pdbx_seq_one_letter_code
_entity_poly.pdbx_strand_id
1 'polypeptide(L)'
;MDLSGGLHIATIRGIKILVHWSWSLIFTLITWTLAQYFLDQYTQWSTAVAWIVAGATAIAFFLSVLLHELSHALLAQRYGMPVPSITLFIFGGVSNIAAEMRSARQEFFVA
;
A
#
# COMPACT_ATOMS: atom_id res chain seq x y z
N MET A 1 5.21 -16.23 3.02
CA MET A 1 5.19 -15.30 4.16
C MET A 1 3.85 -15.47 4.84
N ASP A 2 3.86 -15.71 6.14
CA ASP A 2 2.61 -15.75 6.90
C ASP A 2 2.05 -14.33 7.02
N LEU A 3 0.94 -14.05 6.33
CA LEU A 3 0.22 -12.76 6.40
C LEU A 3 -0.86 -12.78 7.49
N SER A 4 -0.93 -13.87 8.28
CA SER A 4 -1.89 -14.09 9.36
C SER A 4 -1.54 -13.22 10.57
N GLY A 5 -1.81 -11.91 10.47
CA GLY A 5 -1.51 -10.97 11.55
C GLY A 5 -1.63 -9.50 11.18
N GLY A 6 -2.18 -9.18 10.00
CA GLY A 6 -2.41 -7.80 9.61
C GLY A 6 -3.50 -7.13 10.45
N LEU A 7 -3.24 -5.92 10.92
CA LEU A 7 -4.24 -5.09 11.58
C LEU A 7 -5.29 -4.66 10.55
N HIS A 8 -6.56 -4.96 10.79
CA HIS A 8 -7.64 -4.49 9.95
C HIS A 8 -7.89 -3.01 10.19
N ILE A 9 -7.76 -2.20 9.14
CA ILE A 9 -7.89 -0.74 9.22
C ILE A 9 -9.18 -0.21 8.59
N ALA A 10 -9.69 -0.87 7.55
CA ALA A 10 -10.88 -0.43 6.83
C ALA A 10 -11.46 -1.55 5.97
N THR A 11 -12.74 -1.43 5.61
CA THR A 11 -13.38 -2.28 4.61
C THR A 11 -13.94 -1.39 3.49
N ILE A 12 -13.54 -1.64 2.24
CA ILE A 12 -14.01 -0.90 1.06
C ILE A 12 -14.65 -1.90 0.09
N ARG A 13 -15.94 -1.73 -0.22
CA ARG A 13 -16.69 -2.60 -1.15
C ARG A 13 -16.51 -4.11 -0.85
N GLY A 14 -16.52 -4.46 0.44
CA GLY A 14 -16.34 -5.84 0.92
C GLY A 14 -14.89 -6.33 0.96
N ILE A 15 -13.93 -5.53 0.52
CA ILE A 15 -12.49 -5.84 0.56
C ILE A 15 -11.92 -5.35 1.89
N LYS A 16 -11.37 -6.25 2.71
CA LYS A 16 -10.70 -5.89 3.97
C LYS A 16 -9.31 -5.34 3.70
N ILE A 17 -8.99 -4.15 4.21
CA ILE A 17 -7.65 -3.58 4.14
C ILE A 17 -6.92 -3.90 5.43
N LEU A 18 -5.82 -4.63 5.29
CA LEU A 18 -4.98 -5.14 6.37
C LEU A 18 -3.61 -4.46 6.30
N VAL A 19 -3.02 -4.16 7.45
CA VAL A 19 -1.65 -3.64 7.55
C VAL A 19 -0.82 -4.62 8.36
N HIS A 20 0.13 -5.28 7.71
CA HIS A 20 1.06 -6.19 8.37
C HIS A 20 2.12 -5.39 9.15
N TRP A 21 2.64 -5.94 10.25
CA TRP A 21 3.63 -5.24 11.10
C TRP A 21 4.88 -4.79 10.31
N SER A 22 5.26 -5.56 9.28
CA SER A 22 6.42 -5.25 8.43
C SER A 22 6.22 -3.98 7.58
N TRP A 23 4.98 -3.51 7.41
CA TRP A 23 4.69 -2.24 6.78
C TRP A 23 5.29 -1.07 7.58
N SER A 24 5.25 -1.11 8.92
CA SER A 24 5.81 -0.06 9.76
C SER A 24 7.33 0.10 9.56
N LEU A 25 8.03 -0.99 9.24
CA LEU A 25 9.47 -0.96 8.95
C LEU A 25 9.75 -0.19 7.66
N ILE A 26 9.06 -0.50 6.56
CA ILE A 26 9.27 0.21 5.29
C ILE A 26 8.78 1.65 5.36
N PHE A 27 7.66 1.91 6.07
CA PHE A 27 7.15 3.26 6.29
C PHE A 27 8.18 4.12 7.02
N THR A 28 8.78 3.58 8.08
CA THR A 28 9.82 4.29 8.86
C THR A 28 11.05 4.53 8.00
N LEU A 29 11.51 3.53 7.23
CA LEU A 29 12.67 3.65 6.36
C LEU A 29 12.47 4.74 5.31
N ILE A 30 11.34 4.73 4.59
CA ILE A 30 11.02 5.74 3.57
C ILE A 30 10.93 7.14 4.21
N THR A 31 10.22 7.26 5.34
CA THR A 31 10.06 8.54 6.03
C THR A 31 11.42 9.09 6.49
N TRP A 32 12.27 8.24 7.06
CA TRP A 32 13.62 8.62 7.49
C TRP A 32 14.45 9.08 6.30
N THR A 33 14.49 8.29 5.22
CA THR A 33 15.26 8.63 4.01
C THR A 33 14.80 9.95 3.40
N LEU A 34 13.49 10.20 3.31
CA LEU A 34 12.95 11.47 2.82
C LEU A 34 13.27 12.62 3.77
N ALA A 35 13.19 12.42 5.08
CA ALA A 35 13.55 13.45 6.05
C ALA A 35 15.02 13.87 5.92
N GLN A 36 15.94 12.90 5.80
CA GLN A 36 17.36 13.19 5.59
C GLN A 36 17.59 13.91 4.25
N TYR A 37 16.94 13.45 3.18
CA TYR A 37 17.00 14.11 1.89
C TYR A 37 16.52 15.57 1.96
N PHE A 38 15.39 15.83 2.64
CA PHE A 38 14.87 17.19 2.77
C PHE A 38 15.72 18.08 3.66
N LEU A 39 16.32 17.55 4.74
CA LEU A 39 17.25 18.30 5.58
C LEU A 39 18.51 18.73 4.81
N ASP A 40 19.01 17.89 3.91
CA ASP A 40 20.19 18.17 3.09
C ASP A 40 19.87 19.14 1.95
N GLN A 41 18.77 18.93 1.23
CA GLN A 41 18.43 19.72 0.05
C GLN A 41 17.75 21.07 0.37
N TYR A 42 17.04 21.16 1.50
CA TYR A 42 16.32 22.36 1.93
C TYR A 42 16.89 22.87 3.25
N THR A 43 18.13 23.34 3.24
CA THR A 43 18.86 23.76 4.45
C THR A 43 18.19 24.90 5.23
N GLN A 44 17.31 25.68 4.58
CA GLN A 44 16.49 26.72 5.21
C GLN A 44 15.26 26.18 5.96
N TRP A 45 14.89 24.91 5.78
CA TRP A 45 13.77 24.31 6.50
C TRP A 45 14.18 23.95 7.92
N SER A 46 13.26 24.17 8.87
CA SER A 46 13.45 23.62 10.20
C SER A 46 13.36 22.09 10.16
N THR A 47 14.00 21.43 11.13
CA THR A 47 13.93 19.97 11.28
C THR A 47 12.49 19.48 11.34
N ALA A 48 11.61 20.19 12.07
CA ALA A 48 10.20 19.84 12.16
C ALA A 48 9.49 19.84 10.80
N VAL A 49 9.74 20.85 9.95
CA VAL A 49 9.13 20.92 8.61
C VAL A 49 9.58 19.76 7.74
N ALA A 50 10.88 19.45 7.70
CA ALA A 50 11.41 18.33 6.92
C ALA A 50 10.76 16.99 7.32
N TRP A 51 10.62 16.73 8.62
CA TRP A 51 9.98 15.51 9.13
C TRP A 51 8.48 15.43 8.82
N ILE A 52 7.75 16.55 8.97
CA ILE A 52 6.31 16.59 8.65
C ILE A 52 6.09 16.32 7.16
N VAL A 53 6.85 16.99 6.29
CA VAL A 53 6.73 16.82 4.83
C VAL A 53 7.15 15.41 4.43
N ALA A 54 8.21 14.85 5.01
CA ALA A 54 8.62 13.46 4.77
C ALA A 54 7.53 12.46 5.16
N GLY A 55 6.94 12.61 6.35
CA GLY A 55 5.85 11.75 6.81
C GLY A 55 4.60 11.87 5.93
N ALA A 56 4.21 13.10 5.57
CA ALA A 56 3.09 13.34 4.66
C ALA A 56 3.34 12.72 3.27
N THR A 57 4.56 12.83 2.75
CA THR A 57 4.96 12.25 1.45
C THR A 57 4.92 10.72 1.51
N ALA A 58 5.43 10.11 2.58
CA ALA A 58 5.38 8.66 2.77
C ALA A 58 3.93 8.16 2.85
N ILE A 59 3.04 8.85 3.59
CA ILE A 59 1.61 8.52 3.64
C ILE A 59 0.97 8.62 2.26
N ALA A 60 1.22 9.70 1.52
CA ALA A 60 0.67 9.89 0.18
C ALA A 60 1.15 8.79 -0.80
N PHE A 61 2.42 8.39 -0.69
CA PHE A 61 2.98 7.28 -1.45
C PHE A 61 2.24 5.96 -1.19
N PHE A 62 2.08 5.57 0.08
CA PHE A 62 1.37 4.33 0.42
C PHE A 62 -0.13 4.39 0.07
N LEU A 63 -0.75 5.57 0.18
CA LEU A 63 -2.12 5.76 -0.28
C LEU A 63 -2.23 5.55 -1.79
N SER A 64 -1.26 6.03 -2.58
CA SER A 64 -1.21 5.77 -4.02
C SER A 64 -1.08 4.27 -4.33
N VAL A 65 -0.22 3.56 -3.60
CA VAL A 65 -0.07 2.09 -3.74
C VAL A 65 -1.38 1.38 -3.41
N LEU A 66 -2.02 1.75 -2.30
CA LEU A 66 -3.31 1.18 -1.92
C LEU A 66 -4.40 1.44 -2.98
N LEU A 67 -4.45 2.64 -3.56
CA LEU A 67 -5.40 2.97 -4.61
C LEU A 67 -5.12 2.20 -5.92
N HIS A 68 -3.86 1.96 -6.23
CA HIS A 68 -3.45 1.11 -7.34
C HIS A 68 -3.98 -0.32 -7.16
N GLU A 69 -3.69 -0.94 -6.01
CA GLU A 69 -4.18 -2.28 -5.66
C GLU A 69 -5.71 -2.36 -5.63
N LEU A 70 -6.36 -1.31 -5.11
CA LEU A 70 -7.81 -1.23 -5.08
C LEU A 70 -8.39 -1.20 -6.50
N SER A 71 -7.73 -0.53 -7.45
CA SER A 71 -8.18 -0.48 -8.84
C SER A 71 -8.20 -1.87 -9.48
N HIS A 72 -7.14 -2.64 -9.24
CA HIS A 72 -7.03 -4.04 -9.64
C HIS A 72 -8.09 -4.93 -9.00
N ALA A 73 -8.25 -4.81 -7.68
CA ALA A 73 -9.22 -5.59 -6.93
C ALA A 73 -10.67 -5.29 -7.37
N LEU A 74 -10.99 -4.03 -7.63
CA LEU A 74 -12.31 -3.63 -8.13
C LEU A 74 -12.55 -4.12 -9.56
N LEU A 75 -11.52 -4.16 -10.40
CA LEU A 75 -11.64 -4.75 -11.73
C LEU A 75 -11.84 -6.26 -11.67
N ALA A 76 -11.13 -6.96 -10.79
CA ALA A 76 -11.34 -8.39 -10.53
C ALA A 76 -12.77 -8.70 -10.05
N GLN A 77 -13.30 -7.91 -9.11
CA GLN A 77 -14.69 -8.03 -8.66
C GLN A 77 -15.70 -7.85 -9.81
N ARG A 78 -15.43 -6.96 -10.78
CA ARG A 78 -16.29 -6.81 -11.98
C ARG A 78 -16.30 -8.05 -12.88
N TYR A 79 -15.24 -8.84 -12.89
CA TYR A 79 -15.18 -10.12 -13.57
C TYR A 79 -15.75 -11.29 -12.74
N GLY A 80 -16.38 -11.00 -11.60
CA GLY A 80 -16.97 -12.00 -10.72
C GLY A 80 -15.96 -12.72 -9.82
N MET A 81 -14.73 -12.19 -9.71
CA MET A 81 -13.68 -12.79 -8.87
C MET A 81 -13.70 -12.17 -7.47
N PRO A 82 -13.93 -12.95 -6.41
CA PRO A 82 -13.96 -12.44 -5.04
C PRO A 82 -12.55 -12.05 -4.57
N VAL A 83 -12.43 -10.83 -4.06
CA VAL A 83 -11.21 -10.29 -3.44
C VAL A 83 -11.47 -10.05 -1.95
N PRO A 84 -11.25 -11.04 -1.06
CA PRO A 84 -11.56 -10.91 0.37
C PRO A 84 -10.74 -9.84 1.11
N SER A 85 -9.49 -9.58 0.68
CA SER A 85 -8.62 -8.63 1.38
C SER A 85 -7.46 -8.10 0.54
N ILE A 86 -6.99 -6.90 0.88
CA ILE A 86 -5.71 -6.31 0.45
C ILE A 86 -4.84 -6.14 1.69
N THR A 87 -3.62 -6.66 1.66
CA THR A 87 -2.66 -6.54 2.78
C THR A 87 -1.47 -5.68 2.38
N LEU A 88 -1.25 -4.58 3.09
CA LEU A 88 -0.05 -3.76 3.00
C LEU A 88 1.08 -4.37 3.83
N PHE A 89 2.27 -4.49 3.25
CA PHE A 89 3.47 -5.08 3.84
C PHE A 89 4.74 -4.45 3.24
N ILE A 90 5.92 -4.96 3.61
CA ILE A 90 7.22 -4.36 3.29
C ILE A 90 7.47 -4.09 1.79
N PHE A 91 6.93 -4.91 0.88
CA PHE A 91 7.13 -4.76 -0.57
C PHE A 91 6.02 -3.97 -1.28
N GLY A 92 4.98 -3.51 -0.56
CA GLY A 92 3.83 -2.81 -1.14
C GLY A 92 2.50 -3.34 -0.61
N GLY A 93 1.53 -3.53 -1.50
CA GLY A 93 0.26 -4.21 -1.21
C GLY A 93 0.17 -5.54 -1.96
N VAL A 94 -0.47 -6.54 -1.36
CA VAL A 94 -0.88 -7.77 -2.07
C VAL A 94 -2.37 -7.94 -1.92
N SER A 95 -3.05 -8.01 -3.07
CA SER A 95 -4.45 -8.35 -3.17
C SER A 95 -4.62 -9.88 -3.09
N ASN A 96 -5.34 -10.36 -2.08
CA ASN A 96 -5.66 -11.78 -1.95
C ASN A 96 -6.86 -12.09 -2.87
N ILE A 97 -6.59 -12.62 -4.06
CA ILE A 97 -7.61 -13.02 -5.04
C ILE A 97 -7.89 -14.51 -4.85
N ALA A 98 -9.11 -14.85 -4.43
CA ALA A 98 -9.44 -16.22 -4.00
C ALA A 98 -9.73 -17.19 -5.17
N ALA A 99 -9.59 -16.76 -6.43
CA ALA A 99 -9.94 -17.55 -7.61
C ALA A 99 -8.83 -17.55 -8.67
N GLU A 100 -8.59 -18.69 -9.33
CA GLU A 100 -7.70 -18.78 -10.49
C GLU A 100 -8.27 -17.99 -11.68
N MET A 101 -7.45 -17.16 -12.30
CA MET A 101 -7.83 -16.37 -13.46
C MET A 101 -8.00 -17.28 -14.68
N ARG A 102 -9.18 -17.23 -15.34
CA ARG A 102 -9.56 -18.17 -16.40
C ARG A 102 -9.02 -17.79 -17.79
N SER A 103 -8.31 -16.65 -17.92
CA SER A 103 -7.68 -16.22 -19.18
C SER A 103 -6.52 -15.22 -18.98
N ALA A 104 -5.51 -15.29 -19.85
CA ALA A 104 -4.36 -14.37 -19.85
C ALA A 104 -4.74 -12.89 -20.01
N ARG A 105 -5.87 -12.60 -20.65
CA ARG A 105 -6.39 -11.23 -20.79
C ARG A 105 -6.90 -10.68 -19.46
N GLN A 106 -7.50 -11.54 -18.62
CA GLN A 106 -7.93 -11.15 -17.27
C GLN A 106 -6.73 -10.94 -16.35
N GLU A 107 -5.71 -11.79 -16.46
CA GLU A 107 -4.43 -11.59 -15.76
C GLU A 107 -3.79 -10.26 -16.14
N PHE A 108 -3.70 -9.95 -17.43
CA PHE A 108 -3.07 -8.70 -17.89
C PHE A 108 -3.75 -7.42 -17.38
N PHE A 109 -5.07 -7.43 -17.20
CA PHE A 109 -5.79 -6.26 -16.73
C PHE A 109 -5.84 -6.14 -15.20
N VAL A 110 -5.68 -7.25 -14.47
CA VAL A 110 -5.77 -7.32 -13.01
C VAL A 110 -4.39 -7.26 -12.33
N ALA A 111 -3.32 -7.58 -13.06
CA ALA A 111 -1.92 -7.52 -12.59
C ALA A 111 -1.36 -6.09 -12.54
#